data_AF-A0A6B2TBA8-F1
#
_entry.id   AF-A0A6B2TBA8-F1
#
_cell.length_a   1.000
_cell.length_b   1.000
_cell.length_c   1.000
_cell.angle_alpha   90.00
_cell.angle_beta   90.00
_cell.angle_gamma   90.00
#
_symmetry.space_group_name_H-M   'P 1'
#
loop_
_entity.id
_entity.type
_entity.pdbx_description
1 polymer ?
#
loop_
_entity_poly.entity_id
_entity_poly.type
_entity_poly.pdbx_seq_one_letter_code
_entity_poly.pdbx_strand_id
1 'polypeptide(L)'
;DNGLGDALGHVLPDGTALPALLGTAAVAALLANLINNLPAVLALVPLAAPAGPGAVLAVLIGVNIGPNLTYAGSLATLLWRRIAHQHEHDVSLVRFTRLGLLTTPAALVLSTLALWVSLRLLPG
;
A
#
# COMPACT_ATOMS: atom_id res chain seq x y z
N ASP A 1 -1.64 1.01 -23.66
CA ASP A 1 -1.00 2.07 -22.85
C ASP A 1 -1.90 3.30 -22.82
N ASN A 2 -2.70 3.46 -21.76
CA ASN A 2 -3.81 4.42 -21.71
C ASN A 2 -3.44 5.76 -21.04
N GLY A 3 -2.20 6.25 -21.15
CA GLY A 3 -1.76 7.51 -20.52
C GLY A 3 -1.71 7.50 -18.97
N LEU A 4 -2.19 6.43 -18.33
CA LEU A 4 -2.12 6.22 -16.88
C LEU A 4 -0.67 6.18 -16.35
N GLY A 5 0.27 5.67 -17.16
CA GLY A 5 1.69 5.64 -16.81
C GLY A 5 2.29 7.05 -16.66
N ASP A 6 2.00 7.95 -17.60
CA ASP A 6 2.47 9.34 -17.55
C ASP A 6 1.80 10.13 -16.42
N ALA A 7 0.50 9.93 -16.21
CA ALA A 7 -0.24 10.55 -15.11
C ALA A 7 0.27 10.08 -13.74
N LEU A 8 0.59 8.78 -13.58
CA LEU A 8 1.18 8.25 -12.34
C LEU A 8 2.64 8.69 -12.16
N GLY A 9 3.40 8.84 -13.24
CA GLY A 9 4.77 9.35 -13.22
C GLY A 9 4.88 10.78 -12.69
N HIS A 10 3.88 11.64 -12.92
CA HIS A 10 3.81 12.98 -12.30
C HIS A 10 3.37 12.98 -10.84
N VAL A 11 2.78 11.88 -10.36
CA VAL A 11 2.21 11.78 -9.00
C VAL A 11 3.23 11.19 -8.01
N LEU A 12 4.20 10.40 -8.48
CA LEU A 12 5.26 9.88 -7.65
C LEU A 12 6.27 11.01 -7.35
N PRO A 13 6.42 11.44 -6.08
CA PRO A 13 7.36 12.48 -5.74
C PRO A 13 8.80 11.97 -5.92
N ASP A 14 9.66 12.82 -6.46
CA ASP A 14 11.07 12.48 -6.65
C ASP A 14 11.86 12.51 -5.34
N GLY A 15 12.79 11.55 -5.21
CA GLY A 15 13.80 11.51 -4.16
C GLY A 15 13.47 10.65 -2.93
N THR A 16 14.41 10.63 -1.99
CA THR A 16 14.36 9.77 -0.78
C THR A 16 14.01 10.56 0.49
N ALA A 17 13.53 11.79 0.35
CA ALA A 17 13.05 12.57 1.48
C ALA A 17 11.79 11.90 2.08
N LEU A 18 11.60 12.03 3.40
CA LEU A 18 10.46 11.42 4.10
C LEU A 18 9.09 11.78 3.47
N PRO A 19 8.81 13.05 3.10
CA PRO A 19 7.54 13.38 2.44
C PRO A 19 7.37 12.69 1.08
N ALA A 20 8.44 12.52 0.32
CA ALA A 20 8.40 11.85 -0.98
C ALA A 20 8.07 10.36 -0.82
N LEU A 21 8.74 9.68 0.12
CA LEU A 21 8.49 8.28 0.43
C LEU A 21 7.07 8.06 0.97
N LEU A 22 6.57 8.97 1.82
CA LEU A 22 5.20 8.93 2.33
C LEU A 22 4.17 9.12 1.21
N GLY A 23 4.41 10.05 0.28
CA GLY A 23 3.57 10.27 -0.89
C GLY A 23 3.50 9.02 -1.77
N THR A 24 4.65 8.44 -2.11
CA THR A 24 4.74 7.20 -2.89
C THR A 24 4.01 6.04 -2.23
N ALA A 25 4.22 5.82 -0.93
CA ALA A 25 3.54 4.76 -0.17
C ALA A 25 2.03 4.99 -0.09
N ALA A 26 1.56 6.23 0.03
CA ALA A 26 0.15 6.58 0.05
C ALA A 26 -0.52 6.33 -1.31
N VAL A 27 0.11 6.76 -2.42
CA VAL A 27 -0.39 6.51 -3.79
C VAL A 27 -0.50 5.02 -4.06
N ALA A 28 0.54 4.26 -3.69
CA ALA A 28 0.55 2.81 -3.80
C ALA A 28 -0.55 2.14 -2.97
N ALA A 29 -0.77 2.60 -1.74
CA ALA A 29 -1.83 2.10 -0.87
C ALA A 29 -3.24 2.38 -1.43
N LEU A 30 -3.45 3.58 -1.98
CA LEU A 30 -4.73 3.97 -2.61
C LEU A 30 -5.00 3.12 -3.86
N LEU A 31 -4.00 2.98 -4.74
CA LEU A 31 -4.13 2.18 -5.95
C LEU A 31 -4.41 0.70 -5.61
N ALA A 32 -3.71 0.15 -4.61
CA ALA A 32 -3.93 -1.24 -4.18
C ALA A 32 -5.33 -1.47 -3.58
N ASN A 33 -5.95 -0.47 -2.94
CA ASN A 33 -7.37 -0.56 -2.53
C ASN A 33 -8.32 -0.51 -3.74
N LEU A 34 -7.94 0.14 -4.83
CA LEU A 34 -8.79 0.30 -6.02
C LEU A 34 -8.73 -0.91 -6.96
N ILE A 35 -7.53 -1.43 -7.22
CA ILE A 35 -7.28 -2.46 -8.24
C ILE A 35 -6.60 -3.73 -7.71
N ASN A 36 -6.52 -3.91 -6.38
CA ASN A 36 -5.82 -5.00 -5.69
C ASN A 36 -4.29 -4.86 -5.70
N ASN A 37 -3.60 -5.60 -4.81
CA ASN A 37 -2.16 -5.49 -4.59
C ASN A 37 -1.32 -5.94 -5.80
N LEU A 38 -1.64 -7.09 -6.40
CA LEU A 38 -0.84 -7.66 -7.49
C LEU A 38 -0.85 -6.76 -8.74
N PRO A 39 -2.00 -6.30 -9.27
CA PRO A 39 -2.00 -5.35 -10.38
C PRO A 39 -1.33 -4.01 -10.04
N ALA A 40 -1.51 -3.51 -8.81
CA ALA A 40 -0.87 -2.27 -8.36
C ALA A 40 0.66 -2.38 -8.31
N VAL A 41 1.21 -3.50 -7.83
CA VAL A 41 2.65 -3.79 -7.85
C VAL A 41 3.18 -3.75 -9.28
N LEU A 42 2.52 -4.47 -10.19
CA LEU A 42 2.95 -4.58 -11.59
C LEU A 42 2.90 -3.22 -12.32
N ALA A 43 1.96 -2.35 -11.93
CA ALA A 43 1.84 -1.00 -12.50
C ALA A 43 2.87 -0.01 -11.93
N LEU A 44 3.10 -0.03 -10.61
CA LEU A 44 3.85 1.03 -9.92
C LEU A 44 5.36 0.76 -9.81
N VAL A 45 5.78 -0.50 -9.68
CA VAL A 45 7.22 -0.81 -9.54
C VAL A 45 8.05 -0.36 -10.74
N PRO A 46 7.63 -0.58 -12.01
CA PRO A 46 8.36 -0.08 -13.16
C PRO A 46 8.47 1.45 -13.20
N LEU A 47 7.46 2.16 -12.69
CA LEU A 47 7.46 3.63 -12.62
C LEU A 47 8.35 4.16 -11.49
N ALA A 48 8.48 3.42 -10.39
CA ALA A 48 9.32 3.78 -9.25
C ALA A 48 10.79 3.40 -9.44
N ALA A 49 11.10 2.42 -10.31
CA ALA A 49 12.46 1.92 -10.50
C ALA A 49 13.49 3.01 -10.91
N PRO A 50 13.19 3.96 -11.81
CA PRO A 50 14.12 5.05 -12.15
C PRO A 50 14.45 5.98 -10.99
N ALA A 51 13.53 6.13 -10.02
CA ALA A 51 13.74 6.94 -8.81
C ALA A 51 14.58 6.22 -7.74
N GLY A 52 14.94 4.95 -7.99
CA GLY A 52 15.86 4.16 -7.18
C GLY A 52 15.20 3.25 -6.13
N PRO A 53 16.01 2.47 -5.40
CA PRO A 53 15.51 1.42 -4.51
C PRO A 53 14.58 1.93 -3.40
N GLY A 54 14.80 3.14 -2.89
CA GLY A 54 13.95 3.74 -1.86
C GLY A 54 12.51 3.95 -2.33
N ALA A 55 12.32 4.42 -3.58
CA ALA A 55 11.00 4.60 -4.16
C ALA A 55 10.29 3.25 -4.39
N VAL A 56 11.01 2.25 -4.90
CA VAL A 56 10.49 0.89 -5.07
C VAL A 56 10.04 0.29 -3.73
N LEU A 57 10.86 0.42 -2.69
CA LEU A 57 10.52 -0.05 -1.34
C LEU A 57 9.30 0.68 -0.78
N ALA A 58 9.17 2.00 -0.99
CA ALA A 58 7.98 2.75 -0.59
C ALA A 58 6.72 2.27 -1.32
N VAL A 59 6.79 1.97 -2.63
CA VAL A 59 5.69 1.34 -3.38
C VAL A 59 5.32 -0.01 -2.75
N LEU A 60 6.31 -0.86 -2.49
CA LEU A 60 6.09 -2.19 -1.89
C LEU A 60 5.47 -2.10 -0.49
N ILE A 61 5.85 -1.12 0.32
CA ILE A 61 5.19 -0.84 1.60
C ILE A 61 3.72 -0.49 1.36
N GLY A 62 3.44 0.47 0.46
CA GLY A 62 2.09 0.94 0.18
C GLY A 62 1.15 -0.14 -0.34
N VAL A 63 1.56 -0.90 -1.36
CA VAL A 63 0.72 -1.93 -1.99
C VAL A 63 0.44 -3.13 -1.08
N ASN A 64 1.28 -3.41 -0.08
CA ASN A 64 1.08 -4.51 0.88
C ASN A 64 0.33 -4.07 2.13
N ILE A 65 0.54 -2.83 2.61
CA ILE A 65 -0.14 -2.31 3.80
C ILE A 65 -1.52 -1.75 3.43
N GLY A 66 -1.64 -1.05 2.31
CA GLY A 66 -2.83 -0.35 1.87
C GLY A 66 -4.12 -1.18 1.87
N PRO A 67 -4.15 -2.39 1.29
CA PRO A 67 -5.35 -3.23 1.25
C PRO A 67 -5.93 -3.61 2.62
N ASN A 68 -5.18 -3.42 3.72
CA ASN A 68 -5.69 -3.62 5.07
C ASN A 68 -6.61 -2.49 5.57
N LEU A 69 -6.69 -1.37 4.83
CA LEU A 69 -7.50 -0.20 5.20
C LEU A 69 -9.00 -0.52 5.20
N THR A 70 -9.42 -1.40 4.29
CA THR A 70 -10.84 -1.76 4.13
C THR A 70 -11.01 -3.27 4.05
N TYR A 71 -12.07 -3.77 4.67
CA TYR A 71 -12.44 -5.20 4.63
C TYR A 71 -12.71 -5.71 3.19
N ALA A 72 -13.00 -4.79 2.26
CA ALA A 72 -13.28 -5.09 0.86
C ALA A 72 -12.04 -5.42 0.00
N GLY A 73 -10.83 -5.21 0.52
CA GLY A 73 -9.63 -5.13 -0.32
C GLY A 73 -9.06 -6.43 -0.87
N SER A 74 -9.51 -7.63 -0.45
CA SER A 74 -8.90 -8.88 -0.94
C SER A 74 -9.86 -10.06 -1.14
N LEU A 75 -9.62 -10.84 -2.19
CA LEU A 75 -10.27 -12.14 -2.45
C LEU A 75 -10.12 -13.11 -1.26
N ALA A 76 -9.03 -13.01 -0.50
CA ALA A 76 -8.82 -13.84 0.69
C ALA A 76 -9.85 -13.52 1.80
N THR A 77 -10.24 -12.26 1.95
CA THR A 77 -11.28 -11.83 2.89
C THR A 77 -12.66 -12.33 2.46
N LEU A 78 -12.93 -12.36 1.15
CA LEU A 78 -14.16 -12.93 0.59
C LEU A 78 -14.22 -14.46 0.73
N LEU A 79 -13.10 -15.16 0.54
CA LEU A 79 -12.96 -16.60 0.79
C LEU A 79 -13.16 -16.94 2.26
N TRP A 80 -12.52 -16.19 3.16
CA TRP A 80 -12.68 -16.35 4.60
C TRP A 80 -14.13 -16.10 5.03
N ARG A 81 -14.79 -15.09 4.47
CA ARG A 81 -16.23 -14.83 4.70
C ARG A 81 -17.10 -16.01 4.26
N ARG A 82 -16.82 -16.61 3.11
CA ARG A 82 -17.57 -17.78 2.62
C ARG A 82 -17.47 -18.97 3.58
N ILE A 83 -16.32 -19.14 4.23
CA ILE A 83 -16.04 -20.21 5.18
C ILE A 83 -16.60 -19.90 6.58
N ALA A 84 -16.46 -18.66 7.07
CA ALA A 84 -16.95 -18.23 8.39
C ALA A 84 -18.48 -18.21 8.46
N HIS A 85 -19.15 -17.84 7.37
CA HIS A 85 -20.62 -17.88 7.27
C HIS A 85 -21.17 -19.32 7.27
N GLN A 86 -20.34 -20.32 6.94
CA GLN A 86 -20.68 -21.75 7.09
C GLN A 86 -20.53 -22.24 8.54
N HIS A 87 -19.91 -21.45 9.44
CA HIS A 87 -19.63 -21.82 10.84
C HIS A 87 -20.26 -20.85 11.86
N GLU A 88 -21.28 -20.06 11.46
CA GLU A 88 -22.12 -19.21 12.32
C GLU A 88 -21.40 -18.18 13.24
N HIS A 89 -20.16 -17.80 12.93
CA HIS A 89 -19.46 -16.75 13.67
C HIS A 89 -19.75 -15.36 13.09
N ASP A 90 -20.54 -14.56 13.81
CA ASP A 90 -20.92 -13.19 13.42
C ASP A 90 -19.77 -12.20 13.71
N VAL A 91 -18.86 -12.05 12.75
CA VAL A 91 -17.74 -11.11 12.85
C VAL A 91 -18.23 -9.72 12.50
N SER A 92 -18.22 -8.80 13.48
CA SER A 92 -18.69 -7.43 13.27
C SER A 92 -17.82 -6.65 12.26
N LEU A 93 -18.32 -6.49 11.04
CA LEU A 93 -17.65 -5.77 9.93
C LEU A 93 -17.23 -4.35 10.29
N VAL A 94 -18.04 -3.67 11.09
CA VAL A 94 -17.79 -2.29 11.54
C VAL A 94 -16.54 -2.21 12.42
N ARG A 95 -16.35 -3.16 13.35
CA ARG A 95 -15.18 -3.18 14.24
C ARG A 95 -13.90 -3.46 13.45
N PHE A 96 -13.96 -4.38 12.49
CA PHE A 96 -12.82 -4.69 11.64
C PHE A 96 -12.41 -3.48 10.79
N THR A 97 -13.35 -2.88 10.07
CA THR A 97 -13.07 -1.70 9.24
C THR A 97 -12.53 -0.54 10.08
N ARG A 98 -13.08 -0.32 11.29
CA ARG A 98 -12.61 0.73 12.20
C ARG A 98 -11.19 0.48 12.71
N LEU A 99 -10.85 -0.78 13.00
CA LEU A 99 -9.47 -1.17 13.32
C LEU A 99 -8.54 -0.97 12.13
N GLY A 100 -8.92 -1.44 10.94
CA GLY A 100 -8.16 -1.24 9.70
C GLY A 100 -7.89 0.22 9.38
N LEU A 101 -8.89 1.10 9.59
CA LEU A 101 -8.75 2.54 9.39
C LEU A 101 -7.75 3.22 10.34
N LEU A 102 -7.51 2.62 11.52
CA LEU A 102 -6.55 3.13 12.51
C LEU A 102 -5.16 2.51 12.33
N THR A 103 -5.12 1.18 12.17
CA THR A 103 -3.85 0.44 12.11
C THR A 103 -3.14 0.64 10.78
N THR A 104 -3.87 0.77 9.67
CA THR A 104 -3.25 0.88 8.35
C THR A 104 -2.50 2.20 8.17
N PRO A 105 -3.06 3.38 8.47
CA PRO A 105 -2.30 4.64 8.38
C PRO A 105 -1.11 4.65 9.34
N ALA A 106 -1.28 4.12 10.56
CA ALA A 106 -0.19 4.03 11.54
C ALA A 106 0.95 3.13 11.04
N ALA A 107 0.62 1.93 10.54
CA ALA A 107 1.61 1.01 9.98
C ALA A 107 2.30 1.62 8.75
N LEU A 108 1.55 2.26 7.85
CA LEU A 108 2.10 2.89 6.65
C LEU A 108 3.11 3.99 7.00
N VAL A 109 2.77 4.86 7.96
CA VAL A 109 3.65 5.94 8.42
C VAL A 109 4.89 5.37 9.11
N LEU A 110 4.72 4.41 10.03
CA LEU A 110 5.84 3.83 10.78
C LEU A 110 6.80 3.04 9.89
N SER A 111 6.28 2.23 8.96
CA SER A 111 7.11 1.48 8.00
C SER A 111 7.85 2.42 7.05
N THR A 112 7.20 3.46 6.55
CA THR A 112 7.86 4.45 5.68
C THR A 112 8.90 5.27 6.43
N LEU A 113 8.63 5.62 7.70
CA LEU A 113 9.62 6.26 8.57
C LEU A 113 10.83 5.36 8.81
N ALA A 114 10.61 4.07 9.10
CA ALA A 114 11.67 3.09 9.26
C ALA A 114 12.51 2.93 7.99
N LEU A 115 11.88 2.91 6.81
CA LEU A 115 12.57 2.94 5.52
C LEU A 115 13.44 4.19 5.38
N TRP A 116 12.88 5.38 5.66
CA TRP A 116 13.63 6.63 5.58
C TRP A 116 14.85 6.64 6.51
N VAL A 117 14.68 6.19 7.76
CA VAL A 117 15.80 6.04 8.71
C VAL A 117 16.83 5.05 8.18
N SER A 118 16.40 3.91 7.65
CA SER A 118 17.30 2.89 7.07
C SER A 118 18.15 3.47 5.93
N LEU A 119 17.54 4.23 5.00
CA LEU A 119 18.26 4.89 3.90
C LEU A 119 19.26 5.95 4.38
N ARG A 120 19.09 6.51 5.58
CA ARG A 120 20.03 7.46 6.19
C ARG A 120 21.19 6.76 6.92
N LEU A 121 20.92 5.61 7.52
CA LEU A 121 21.89 4.87 8.34
C LEU A 121 22.72 3.87 7.52
N LEU A 122 22.14 3.34 6.45
CA LEU A 122 22.75 2.38 5.53
C LEU A 122 22.87 3.03 4.13
N PRO A 123 23.71 4.07 3.97
CA PRO A 123 24.01 4.56 2.64
C PRO A 123 24.72 3.44 1.88
N GLY A 124 24.03 2.87 0.89
CA GLY A 124 24.60 1.93 -0.07
C GLY A 124 25.60 2.59 -1.00
#